data_AF-A0A923YFK6-F1
#
_entry.id   AF-A0A923YFK6-F1
#
_cell.length_a   1.000
_cell.length_b   1.000
_cell.length_c   1.000
_cell.angle_alpha   90.00
_cell.angle_beta   90.00
_cell.angle_gamma   90.00
#
_symmetry.space_group_name_H-M   'P 1'
#
loop_
_entity.id
_entity.type
_entity.pdbx_description
1 polymer ?
#
loop_
_entity_poly.entity_id
_entity_poly.type
_entity_poly.pdbx_seq_one_letter_code
_entity_poly.pdbx_strand_id
1 'polypeptide(L)'
;MRGRIATNLIALLGSLHVPSHEVDITVSISISVYPNDGDTVGAFLAEADIAMSYVKQHGRNNYYFFASEMYAHNRDRFDLERSGLCPALVKNEFRMFISRKSISDLGKLLV
;
A
#
# COMPACT_ATOMS: atom_id res chain seq x y z
N MET A 1 -7.61 8.28 -23.73
CA MET A 1 -6.97 9.57 -23.34
C MET A 1 -6.97 9.86 -21.83
N ARG A 2 -7.48 8.98 -20.96
CA ARG A 2 -7.36 9.18 -19.50
C ARG A 2 -5.93 8.81 -19.06
N GLY A 3 -5.23 9.70 -18.35
CA GLY A 3 -3.92 9.40 -17.73
C GLY A 3 -2.68 10.03 -18.38
N ARG A 4 -2.82 10.75 -19.51
CA ARG A 4 -1.68 11.33 -20.25
C ARG A 4 -0.77 12.22 -19.41
N ILE A 5 -1.33 13.01 -18.49
CA ILE A 5 -0.57 13.88 -17.59
C ILE A 5 0.30 13.04 -16.64
N ALA A 6 -0.25 11.97 -16.07
CA ALA A 6 0.51 11.08 -15.18
C ALA A 6 1.65 10.37 -15.93
N THR A 7 1.42 9.90 -17.16
CA THR A 7 2.47 9.33 -17.99
C THR A 7 3.60 10.32 -18.25
N ASN A 8 3.26 11.57 -18.58
CA ASN A 8 4.25 12.61 -18.83
C ASN A 8 5.05 12.96 -17.57
N LEU A 9 4.40 13.02 -16.40
CA LEU A 9 5.08 13.29 -15.12
C LEU A 9 6.06 12.18 -14.74
N ILE A 10 5.67 10.91 -14.92
CA ILE A 10 6.54 9.76 -14.68
C ILE A 10 7.77 9.81 -15.59
N ALA A 11 7.59 10.13 -16.87
CA ALA A 11 8.68 10.23 -17.83
C ALA A 11 9.64 11.40 -17.52
N LEU A 12 9.12 12.54 -17.05
CA LEU A 12 9.92 13.72 -16.74
C LEU A 12 10.77 13.54 -15.47
N LEU A 13 10.23 12.83 -14.49
CA LEU A 13 10.83 12.70 -13.16
C LEU A 13 11.75 11.46 -13.06
N GLY A 14 12.27 10.92 -14.16
CA GLY A 14 13.09 9.68 -14.13
C GLY A 14 14.47 9.84 -13.49
N SER A 15 15.11 11.00 -13.62
CA SER A 15 16.39 11.31 -12.97
C SER A 15 16.41 12.74 -12.44
N LEU A 16 17.05 12.92 -11.28
CA LEU A 16 17.24 14.23 -10.66
C LEU A 16 18.73 14.56 -10.64
N HIS A 17 19.07 15.72 -11.21
CA HIS A 17 20.42 16.24 -11.19
C HIS A 17 20.66 17.00 -9.88
N VAL A 18 21.50 16.42 -9.02
CA VAL A 18 22.01 17.04 -7.79
C VAL A 18 23.45 17.49 -8.10
N PRO A 19 23.96 18.63 -7.60
CA PRO A 19 25.22 19.23 -8.07
C PRO A 19 26.45 18.31 -8.15
N SER A 20 26.45 17.19 -7.42
CA SER A 20 27.54 16.21 -7.39
C SER A 20 27.13 14.80 -7.83
N HIS A 21 25.85 14.52 -8.09
CA HIS A 21 25.35 13.17 -8.37
C HIS A 21 24.09 13.20 -9.25
N GLU A 22 23.96 12.20 -10.12
CA GLU A 22 22.69 11.88 -10.77
C GLU A 22 21.96 10.83 -9.91
N VAL A 23 20.71 11.13 -9.53
CA VAL A 23 19.90 10.25 -8.68
C VAL A 23 18.71 9.77 -9.48
N ASP A 24 18.62 8.45 -9.68
CA ASP A 24 17.42 7.82 -10.21
C ASP A 24 16.31 7.89 -9.16
N ILE A 25 15.17 8.46 -9.55
CA ILE A 25 13.99 8.52 -8.69
C ILE A 25 12.84 7.76 -9.34
N THR A 26 11.94 7.24 -8.52
CA THR A 26 10.73 6.56 -8.99
C THR A 26 9.52 7.33 -8.50
N VAL A 27 8.51 7.47 -9.36
CA VAL A 27 7.28 8.20 -9.03
C VAL A 27 6.11 7.24 -8.96
N SER A 28 5.20 7.46 -8.02
CA SER A 28 3.95 6.72 -7.91
C SER A 28 2.82 7.75 -7.90
N ILE A 29 1.83 7.59 -8.77
CA ILE A 29 0.75 8.57 -8.92
C ILE A 29 -0.60 7.88 -8.75
N SER A 30 -1.43 8.39 -7.86
CA SER A 30 -2.85 8.03 -7.76
C SER A 30 -3.71 9.13 -8.36
N ILE A 31 -4.77 8.75 -9.09
CA ILE A 31 -5.68 9.67 -9.75
C ILE A 31 -7.12 9.40 -9.28
N SER A 32 -7.71 10.31 -8.53
CA SER A 32 -9.12 10.28 -8.14
C SER A 32 -9.92 11.37 -8.87
N VAL A 33 -11.18 11.10 -9.18
CA VAL A 33 -12.08 11.92 -10.01
C VAL A 33 -13.40 12.17 -9.28
N TYR A 34 -13.63 13.41 -8.88
CA TYR A 34 -14.94 13.85 -8.38
C TYR A 34 -15.99 13.86 -9.50
N PRO A 35 -17.26 13.47 -9.24
CA PRO A 35 -17.81 12.99 -7.96
C PRO A 35 -17.74 11.48 -7.75
N ASN A 36 -17.19 10.73 -8.70
CA ASN A 36 -17.24 9.27 -8.71
C ASN A 36 -16.41 8.63 -7.59
N ASP A 37 -15.30 9.28 -7.23
CA ASP A 37 -14.26 8.73 -6.35
C ASP A 37 -14.28 9.38 -4.97
N GLY A 38 -15.42 9.93 -4.54
CA GLY A 38 -15.60 10.58 -3.24
C GLY A 38 -16.37 11.90 -3.35
N ASP A 39 -17.22 12.14 -2.36
CA ASP A 39 -18.16 13.26 -2.26
C ASP A 39 -17.74 14.29 -1.19
N THR A 40 -16.69 14.01 -0.42
CA THR A 40 -16.10 14.93 0.56
C THR A 40 -14.58 15.02 0.44
N VAL A 41 -14.01 16.20 0.70
CA VAL A 41 -12.55 16.42 0.67
C VAL A 41 -11.82 15.50 1.65
N GLY A 42 -12.41 15.24 2.82
CA GLY A 42 -11.82 14.35 3.83
C GLY A 42 -11.75 12.89 3.37
N ALA A 43 -12.80 12.38 2.73
CA ALA A 43 -12.79 11.05 2.13
C ALA A 43 -11.71 10.96 1.04
N PHE A 44 -11.66 11.98 0.16
CA PHE A 44 -10.72 12.04 -0.95
C PHE A 44 -9.24 12.01 -0.51
N LEU A 45 -8.90 12.70 0.58
CA LEU A 45 -7.54 12.69 1.14
C LEU A 45 -7.16 11.33 1.72
N ALA A 46 -8.06 10.73 2.50
CA ALA A 46 -7.82 9.39 3.08
C ALA A 46 -7.72 8.32 1.98
N GLU A 47 -8.56 8.42 0.95
CA GLU A 47 -8.57 7.55 -0.22
C GLU A 47 -7.30 7.71 -1.06
N ALA A 48 -6.83 8.94 -1.25
CA ALA A 48 -5.58 9.22 -1.95
C ALA A 48 -4.37 8.58 -1.24
N ASP A 49 -4.28 8.67 0.09
CA ASP A 49 -3.19 8.04 0.86
C ASP A 49 -3.20 6.50 0.72
N ILE A 50 -4.39 5.90 0.78
CA ILE A 50 -4.57 4.45 0.61
C ILE A 50 -4.18 4.02 -0.81
N ALA A 51 -4.70 4.71 -1.82
CA ALA A 51 -4.41 4.40 -3.22
C ALA A 51 -2.91 4.60 -3.51
N MET A 52 -2.27 5.62 -2.95
CA MET A 52 -0.82 5.84 -3.05
C MET A 52 -0.01 4.71 -2.42
N SER A 53 -0.43 4.21 -1.25
CA SER A 53 0.19 3.02 -0.64
C SER A 53 0.07 1.79 -1.54
N TYR A 54 -1.10 1.60 -2.17
CA TYR A 54 -1.31 0.53 -3.14
C TYR A 54 -0.37 0.64 -4.34
N VAL A 55 -0.25 1.83 -4.97
CA VAL A 55 0.66 2.04 -6.12
C VAL A 55 2.11 1.73 -5.73
N LYS A 56 2.55 2.19 -4.56
CA LYS A 56 3.89 1.91 -4.04
C LYS A 56 4.17 0.41 -3.88
N GLN A 57 3.15 -0.40 -3.55
CA GLN A 57 3.25 -1.85 -3.36
C GLN A 57 3.11 -2.65 -4.66
N HIS A 58 2.31 -2.19 -5.63
CA HIS A 58 1.95 -2.96 -6.83
C HIS A 58 2.72 -2.56 -8.11
N GLY A 59 3.58 -1.56 -8.03
CA GLY A 59 4.46 -1.18 -9.13
C GLY A 59 4.94 0.25 -8.98
N ARG A 60 6.20 0.42 -8.52
CA ARG A 60 6.87 1.72 -8.52
C ARG A 60 7.03 2.19 -9.97
N ASN A 61 7.07 3.50 -10.18
CA ASN A 61 7.14 4.12 -11.51
C ASN A 61 5.89 3.94 -12.39
N ASN A 62 4.70 3.95 -11.76
CA ASN A 62 3.44 3.78 -12.47
C ASN A 62 2.33 4.66 -11.87
N TYR A 63 1.20 4.74 -12.57
CA TYR A 63 0.00 5.42 -12.10
C TYR A 63 -1.21 4.49 -12.08
N TYR A 64 -2.12 4.73 -11.15
CA TYR A 64 -3.40 4.02 -11.07
C TYR A 64 -4.54 5.02 -10.91
N PHE A 65 -5.62 4.78 -11.64
CA PHE A 65 -6.89 5.42 -11.34
C PHE A 65 -7.45 4.80 -10.08
N PHE A 66 -7.91 5.66 -9.18
CA PHE A 66 -8.74 5.24 -8.09
C PHE A 66 -9.95 4.49 -8.66
N ALA A 67 -10.17 3.30 -8.13
CA ALA A 67 -11.34 2.50 -8.42
C ALA A 67 -11.77 1.88 -7.10
N SER A 68 -13.07 1.83 -6.84
CA SER A 68 -13.62 1.13 -5.68
C SER A 68 -13.17 -0.33 -5.63
N GLU A 69 -12.75 -0.91 -6.77
CA GLU A 69 -12.16 -2.24 -6.87
C GLU A 69 -10.69 -2.34 -6.38
N MET A 70 -9.92 -1.23 -6.28
CA MET A 70 -8.64 -1.24 -5.55
C MET A 70 -8.82 -1.65 -4.09
N TYR A 71 -10.02 -1.38 -3.55
CA TYR A 71 -10.46 -1.92 -2.27
C TYR A 71 -10.90 -3.37 -2.38
N ALA A 72 -11.56 -3.86 -3.43
CA ALA A 72 -12.17 -5.21 -3.40
C ALA A 72 -11.23 -6.36 -2.97
N HIS A 73 -9.94 -6.33 -3.32
CA HIS A 73 -8.96 -7.32 -2.87
C HIS A 73 -8.25 -6.94 -1.55
N ASN A 74 -8.31 -5.66 -1.16
CA ASN A 74 -7.76 -5.15 0.09
C ASN A 74 -8.82 -4.81 1.14
N ARG A 75 -10.12 -5.00 0.86
CA ARG A 75 -11.24 -4.45 1.66
C ARG A 75 -11.28 -5.18 2.98
N ASP A 76 -11.22 -6.51 2.94
CA ASP A 76 -11.15 -7.33 4.14
C ASP A 76 -9.91 -7.00 4.98
N ARG A 77 -8.76 -6.71 4.34
CA ARG A 77 -7.53 -6.31 5.04
C ARG A 77 -7.62 -4.90 5.61
N PHE A 78 -8.18 -3.96 4.87
CA PHE A 78 -8.38 -2.57 5.28
C PHE A 78 -9.44 -2.46 6.36
N ASP A 79 -10.54 -3.20 6.26
CA ASP A 79 -11.58 -3.26 7.28
C ASP A 79 -11.01 -3.92 8.54
N LEU A 80 -10.27 -5.04 8.41
CA LEU A 80 -9.56 -5.63 9.54
C LEU A 80 -8.60 -4.63 10.19
N GLU A 81 -7.81 -3.89 9.43
CA GLU A 81 -6.89 -2.87 9.96
C GLU A 81 -7.63 -1.70 10.60
N ARG A 82 -8.61 -1.12 9.91
CA ARG A 82 -9.31 0.11 10.31
C ARG A 82 -10.34 -0.12 11.41
N SER A 83 -11.14 -1.17 11.32
CA SER A 83 -12.20 -1.47 12.30
C SER A 83 -11.73 -2.43 13.40
N GLY A 84 -10.70 -3.23 13.15
CA GLY A 84 -10.17 -4.22 14.10
C GLY A 84 -8.86 -3.80 14.74
N LEU A 85 -7.76 -3.85 13.99
CA LEU A 85 -6.39 -3.81 14.50
C LEU A 85 -6.00 -2.43 15.06
N CYS A 86 -6.35 -1.33 14.38
CA CYS A 86 -6.04 0.02 14.85
C CYS A 86 -6.75 0.35 16.17
N PRO A 87 -8.08 0.13 16.31
CA PRO A 87 -8.74 0.25 17.60
C PRO A 87 -8.20 -0.72 18.66
N ALA A 88 -7.94 -1.98 18.30
CA ALA A 88 -7.40 -2.99 19.20
C ALA A 88 -6.02 -2.61 19.75
N LEU A 89 -5.17 -1.98 18.93
CA LEU A 89 -3.86 -1.49 19.37
C LEU A 89 -4.01 -0.37 20.40
N VAL A 90 -4.85 0.61 20.13
CA VAL A 90 -5.12 1.75 21.05
C VAL A 90 -5.74 1.26 22.36
N LYS A 91 -6.57 0.21 22.30
CA LYS A 91 -7.26 -0.38 23.45
C LYS A 91 -6.47 -1.50 24.15
N ASN A 92 -5.23 -1.79 23.73
CA ASN A 92 -4.41 -2.89 24.26
C ASN A 92 -5.11 -4.27 24.23
N GLU A 93 -5.83 -4.56 23.14
CA GLU A 93 -6.60 -5.80 22.99
C GLU A 93 -5.75 -6.99 22.45
N PHE A 94 -4.47 -6.76 22.14
CA PHE A 94 -3.55 -7.82 21.72
C PHE A 94 -3.01 -8.64 22.90
N ARG A 95 -2.90 -9.96 22.73
CA ARG A 95 -2.28 -10.86 23.71
C ARG A 95 -1.19 -11.72 23.08
N MET A 96 -0.10 -11.88 23.82
CA MET A 96 1.02 -12.75 23.43
C MET A 96 0.69 -14.21 23.75
N PHE A 97 0.78 -15.06 22.73
CA PHE A 97 0.72 -16.51 22.90
C PHE A 97 2.09 -17.11 22.63
N ILE A 98 2.64 -17.86 23.59
CA ILE A 98 3.91 -18.57 23.44
C ILE A 98 3.59 -20.06 23.31
N SER A 99 3.88 -20.65 22.15
CA SER A 99 3.75 -22.10 21.93
C SER A 99 5.11 -22.78 22.03
N ARG A 100 5.21 -23.86 22.82
CA ARG A 100 6.41 -24.71 22.86
C ARG A 100 6.43 -25.62 21.63
N LYS A 101 7.41 -25.44 20.75
CA LYS A 101 7.66 -26.39 19.66
C LYS A 101 8.50 -27.56 20.20
N SER A 102 7.95 -28.78 20.20
CA SER A 102 8.68 -30.01 20.53
C SER A 102 9.53 -30.42 19.33
N ILE A 103 10.85 -30.54 19.50
CA ILE A 103 11.71 -31.24 18.54
C ILE A 103 11.56 -32.73 18.87
N SER A 104 10.77 -33.42 18.06
CA SER A 104 10.62 -34.88 18.11
C SER A 104 11.12 -35.44 16.79
N ASP A 105 12.44 -35.50 16.58
CA ASP A 105 13.06 -36.27 15.48
C ASP A 105 14.56 -36.54 15.75
N LEU A 106 14.85 -37.30 16.81
CA LEU A 106 16.19 -37.83 17.08
C LEU A 106 16.14 -39.33 17.41
N GLY A 107 15.38 -40.09 16.59
CA GLY A 107 15.21 -41.54 16.75
C GLY A 107 15.08 -42.35 15.46
N LYS A 108 15.32 -41.76 14.28
CA LYS A 108 15.30 -42.49 12.99
C LYS A 108 16.54 -42.31 12.12
N LEU A 109 17.66 -41.95 12.75
CA LEU A 109 18.98 -41.99 12.14
C LEU A 109 19.92 -42.59 13.17
N LEU A 110 19.91 -43.91 13.29
CA LEU A 110 21.05 -44.76 13.59
C LEU A 110 20.60 -46.22 13.40
N VAL A 111 21.39 -46.91 12.59
CA VAL A 111 21.46 -48.36 12.41
C VAL A 111 21.67 -49.05 13.76
#